data_AF-A0A0S9M5Q4-F1
#
_entry.id   AF-A0A0S9M5Q4-F1
#
_cell.length_a   1.000
_cell.length_b   1.000
_cell.length_c   1.000
_cell.angle_alpha   90.00
_cell.angle_beta   90.00
_cell.angle_gamma   90.00
#
_symmetry.space_group_name_H-M   'P 1'
#
loop_
_entity.id
_entity.type
_entity.pdbx_description
1 polymer ?
#
loop_
_entity_poly.entity_id
_entity_poly.type
_entity_poly.pdbx_seq_one_letter_code
_entity_poly.pdbx_strand_id
1 'polypeptide(L)'
;MILASLTDASLRQRLAEGDLVVRAGPFGYRIKSTLPPIADGLRVLYADYPLADPASFADFSLVMEPGAGIHRWWRPQVRFSTDGFYPFEPLPQSHAYPQLEWAMNWCVSTRAHQYLMLHAAVVERNGFAAVLAAPPGSGKSTLCAGLVHRGWRLLSDEIALVSLDGASITPAVRPISLKNKSIEVIGAFVPGAVFSRTTHGTSKGSVTHMKIPVSALDRMGETAVPRWVIFPKYVADAPAELVQRPRGHSVLELGSNSFNYTLLGLTGFEALTALVGASDCYQFSYGRLDDAVALFDRLADAALTEAPR
;
A
#
# COMPACT_ATOMS: atom_id res chain seq x y z
N MET A 1 -15.44 -6.87 15.03
CA MET A 1 -14.94 -8.25 14.79
C MET A 1 -13.69 -8.13 13.91
N ILE A 2 -12.64 -8.91 14.17
CA ILE A 2 -11.43 -8.95 13.33
C ILE A 2 -11.28 -10.32 12.65
N LEU A 3 -10.52 -10.42 11.57
CA LEU A 3 -10.39 -11.67 10.80
C LEU A 3 -9.87 -12.84 11.64
N ALA A 4 -8.90 -12.61 12.53
CA ALA A 4 -8.31 -13.62 13.40
C ALA A 4 -9.33 -14.29 14.34
N SER A 5 -10.45 -13.62 14.63
CA SER A 5 -11.52 -14.18 15.47
C SER A 5 -12.32 -15.30 14.76
N LEU A 6 -12.21 -15.43 13.44
CA LEU A 6 -12.84 -16.51 12.69
C LEU A 6 -12.02 -17.79 12.78
N THR A 7 -12.68 -18.94 12.95
CA THR A 7 -12.04 -20.25 12.74
C THR A 7 -11.69 -20.44 11.26
N ASP A 8 -10.80 -21.37 10.93
CA ASP A 8 -10.44 -21.64 9.53
C ASP A 8 -11.63 -22.11 8.69
N ALA A 9 -12.52 -22.92 9.28
CA ALA A 9 -13.75 -23.33 8.63
C ALA A 9 -14.65 -22.12 8.34
N SER A 10 -14.84 -21.22 9.30
CA SER A 10 -15.68 -20.03 9.12
C SER A 10 -15.10 -19.05 8.09
N LEU A 11 -13.78 -18.83 8.10
CA LEU A 11 -13.10 -18.00 7.10
C LEU A 11 -13.32 -18.56 5.68
N ARG A 12 -13.07 -19.86 5.48
CA ARG A 12 -13.24 -20.52 4.18
C ARG A 12 -14.71 -20.52 3.71
N GLN A 13 -15.64 -20.72 4.63
CA GLN A 13 -17.08 -20.66 4.33
C GLN A 13 -17.48 -19.25 3.87
N ARG A 14 -17.16 -18.22 4.65
CA ARG A 14 -17.49 -16.82 4.29
C ARG A 14 -16.84 -16.40 2.97
N LEU A 15 -15.61 -16.84 2.70
CA LEU A 15 -14.97 -16.62 1.41
C LEU A 15 -15.70 -17.32 0.26
N ALA A 16 -16.16 -18.57 0.45
CA ALA A 16 -16.88 -19.29 -0.60
C ALA A 16 -18.25 -18.66 -0.91
N GLU A 17 -18.95 -18.18 0.11
CA GLU A 17 -20.26 -17.55 0.02
C GLU A 17 -20.17 -16.11 -0.52
N GLY A 18 -19.05 -15.41 -0.27
CA GLY A 18 -18.85 -14.00 -0.62
C GLY A 18 -19.23 -13.03 0.51
N ASP A 19 -19.27 -13.54 1.75
CA ASP A 19 -19.67 -12.82 2.95
C ASP A 19 -18.48 -12.23 3.72
N LEU A 20 -17.24 -12.47 3.27
CA LEU A 20 -16.07 -11.86 3.88
C LEU A 20 -15.88 -10.43 3.36
N VAL A 21 -16.17 -9.44 4.21
CA VAL A 21 -15.92 -8.02 3.92
C VAL A 21 -14.81 -7.50 4.82
N VAL A 22 -13.62 -7.29 4.25
CA VAL A 22 -12.44 -6.76 4.96
C VAL A 22 -12.41 -5.24 4.82
N ARG A 23 -12.22 -4.52 5.93
CA ARG A 23 -12.05 -3.05 5.93
C ARG A 23 -10.57 -2.71 5.95
N ALA A 24 -10.11 -1.93 4.97
CA ALA A 24 -8.74 -1.44 4.89
C ALA A 24 -8.74 0.03 4.47
N GLY A 25 -8.52 0.93 5.45
CA GLY A 25 -8.71 2.37 5.28
C GLY A 25 -10.18 2.73 5.08
N PRO A 26 -10.52 3.64 4.13
CA PRO A 26 -11.90 4.04 3.89
C PRO A 26 -12.73 2.94 3.19
N PHE A 27 -12.09 1.91 2.63
CA PHE A 27 -12.74 0.95 1.74
C PHE A 27 -13.09 -0.38 2.42
N GLY A 28 -14.25 -0.91 2.04
CA GLY A 28 -14.66 -2.29 2.26
C GLY A 28 -14.46 -3.15 1.02
N TYR A 29 -13.74 -4.25 1.19
CA TYR A 29 -13.45 -5.22 0.15
C TYR A 29 -14.23 -6.50 0.43
N ARG A 30 -15.30 -6.75 -0.34
CA ARG A 30 -15.99 -8.03 -0.33
C ARG A 30 -15.19 -9.02 -1.16
N ILE A 31 -14.70 -10.08 -0.53
CA ILE A 31 -13.82 -11.06 -1.18
C ILE A 31 -14.53 -12.40 -1.25
N LYS A 32 -14.65 -12.94 -2.47
CA LYS A 32 -15.17 -14.27 -2.74
C LYS A 32 -14.09 -15.15 -3.36
N SER A 33 -13.82 -16.31 -2.77
CA SER A 33 -12.89 -17.30 -3.32
C SER A 33 -13.04 -18.67 -2.67
N THR A 34 -12.77 -19.72 -3.44
CA THR A 34 -12.57 -21.08 -2.92
C THR A 34 -11.10 -21.50 -2.95
N LEU A 35 -10.18 -20.61 -3.34
CA LEU A 35 -8.77 -20.93 -3.52
C LEU A 35 -8.03 -20.91 -2.17
N PRO A 36 -7.37 -22.01 -1.75
CA PRO A 36 -6.63 -22.04 -0.49
C PRO A 36 -5.60 -20.91 -0.33
N PRO A 37 -4.79 -20.55 -1.35
CA PRO A 37 -3.81 -19.46 -1.21
C PRO A 37 -4.41 -18.10 -0.82
N ILE A 38 -5.68 -17.84 -1.16
CA ILE A 38 -6.38 -16.61 -0.77
C ILE A 38 -6.69 -16.63 0.73
N ALA A 39 -7.31 -17.72 1.22
CA ALA A 39 -7.62 -17.87 2.64
C ALA A 39 -6.35 -17.85 3.50
N ASP A 40 -5.31 -18.56 3.07
CA ASP A 40 -4.05 -18.68 3.80
C ASP A 40 -3.33 -17.32 3.89
N GLY A 41 -3.29 -16.56 2.79
CA GLY A 41 -2.68 -15.23 2.79
C GLY A 41 -3.46 -14.21 3.62
N LEU A 42 -4.80 -14.21 3.54
CA LEU A 42 -5.67 -13.36 4.37
C LEU A 42 -5.50 -13.69 5.86
N ARG A 43 -5.44 -14.98 6.22
CA ARG A 43 -5.20 -15.43 7.60
C ARG A 43 -3.88 -14.89 8.16
N VAL A 44 -2.83 -14.84 7.35
CA VAL A 44 -1.51 -14.37 7.78
C VAL A 44 -1.44 -12.85 7.85
N LEU A 45 -1.85 -12.16 6.79
CA LEU A 45 -1.57 -10.73 6.60
C LEU A 45 -2.72 -9.82 7.02
N TYR A 46 -3.96 -10.30 6.99
CA TYR A 46 -5.15 -9.54 7.37
C TYR A 46 -5.75 -9.99 8.71
N ALA A 47 -5.02 -10.79 9.49
CA ALA A 47 -5.46 -11.32 10.79
C ALA A 47 -6.10 -10.25 11.70
N ASP A 48 -5.45 -9.09 11.81
CA ASP A 48 -5.86 -8.03 12.73
C ASP A 48 -6.83 -7.02 12.10
N TYR A 49 -7.20 -7.22 10.82
CA TYR A 49 -8.07 -6.29 10.12
C TYR A 49 -9.53 -6.44 10.57
N PRO A 50 -10.25 -5.33 10.73
CA PRO A 50 -11.66 -5.36 11.04
C PRO A 50 -12.47 -5.92 9.86
N LEU A 51 -13.48 -6.71 10.21
CA LEU A 51 -14.50 -7.19 9.29
C LEU A 51 -15.76 -6.35 9.42
N ALA A 52 -16.35 -5.97 8.29
CA ALA A 52 -17.67 -5.38 8.25
C ALA A 52 -18.76 -6.47 8.26
N ASP A 53 -19.99 -6.06 8.56
CA ASP A 53 -21.15 -6.93 8.43
C ASP A 53 -21.30 -7.38 6.96
N PRO A 54 -21.50 -8.68 6.65
CA PRO A 54 -21.72 -9.15 5.28
C PRO A 54 -22.85 -8.40 4.54
N ALA A 55 -23.90 -7.99 5.26
CA ALA A 55 -25.05 -7.25 4.73
C ALA A 55 -24.76 -5.76 4.49
N SER A 56 -23.64 -5.24 5.00
CA SER A 56 -23.25 -3.84 4.80
C SER A 56 -22.72 -3.57 3.39
N PHE A 57 -22.72 -2.30 3.02
CA PHE A 57 -22.14 -1.84 1.75
C PHE A 57 -20.62 -2.13 1.72
N ALA A 58 -20.16 -2.65 0.58
CA ALA A 58 -18.74 -2.81 0.30
C ALA A 58 -18.43 -2.03 -0.98
N ASP A 59 -17.37 -1.21 -0.94
CA ASP A 59 -16.93 -0.39 -2.06
C ASP A 59 -16.52 -1.24 -3.26
N PHE A 60 -15.91 -2.40 -3.02
CA PHE A 60 -15.38 -3.28 -4.06
C PHE A 60 -15.78 -4.73 -3.82
N SER A 61 -16.22 -5.40 -4.88
CA SER A 61 -16.51 -6.85 -4.87
C SER A 61 -15.48 -7.59 -5.70
N LEU A 62 -14.64 -8.38 -5.05
CA LEU A 62 -13.54 -9.13 -5.65
C LEU A 62 -13.83 -10.62 -5.65
N VAL A 63 -13.79 -11.21 -6.83
CA VAL A 63 -14.07 -12.63 -7.03
C VAL A 63 -12.79 -13.27 -7.59
N MET A 64 -12.15 -14.11 -6.77
CA MET A 64 -10.92 -14.84 -7.10
C MET A 64 -11.25 -16.29 -7.39
N GLU A 65 -11.32 -16.64 -8.67
CA GLU A 65 -11.86 -17.91 -9.16
C GLU A 65 -10.74 -18.81 -9.71
N PRO A 66 -10.89 -20.14 -9.63
CA PRO A 66 -10.02 -21.04 -10.37
C PRO A 66 -10.16 -20.82 -11.89
N GLY A 67 -9.13 -21.22 -12.64
CA GLY A 67 -9.17 -21.28 -14.10
C GLY A 67 -10.34 -22.13 -14.62
N ALA A 68 -10.80 -21.82 -15.83
CA ALA A 68 -11.90 -22.53 -16.49
C ALA A 68 -11.41 -23.71 -17.34
N GLY A 69 -12.30 -24.68 -17.59
CA GLY A 69 -12.06 -25.78 -18.53
C GLY A 69 -10.89 -26.70 -18.15
N ILE A 70 -10.14 -27.16 -19.15
CA ILE A 70 -9.03 -28.12 -18.98
C ILE A 70 -7.86 -27.56 -18.15
N HIS A 71 -7.71 -26.23 -18.12
CA HIS A 71 -6.68 -25.55 -17.33
C HIS A 71 -6.87 -25.71 -15.83
N ARG A 72 -8.06 -26.10 -15.37
CA ARG A 72 -8.30 -26.45 -13.96
C ARG A 72 -7.45 -27.64 -13.49
N TRP A 73 -7.11 -28.55 -14.40
CA TRP A 73 -6.36 -29.77 -14.11
C TRP A 73 -4.94 -29.74 -14.68
N TRP A 74 -4.75 -29.11 -15.84
CA TRP A 74 -3.45 -28.96 -16.48
C TRP A 74 -3.02 -27.48 -16.46
N ARG A 75 -2.09 -27.15 -15.55
CA ARG A 75 -1.63 -25.80 -15.21
C ARG A 75 -2.72 -24.93 -14.56
N PRO A 76 -3.05 -25.19 -13.29
CA PRO A 76 -4.04 -24.42 -12.55
C PRO A 76 -3.79 -22.92 -12.59
N GLN A 77 -4.85 -22.18 -12.86
CA GLN A 77 -4.84 -20.72 -12.95
C GLN A 77 -5.77 -20.10 -11.91
N VAL A 78 -5.59 -18.80 -11.71
CA VAL A 78 -6.47 -17.91 -10.98
C VAL A 78 -6.97 -16.82 -11.92
N ARG A 79 -8.24 -16.47 -11.78
CA ARG A 79 -8.90 -15.38 -12.48
C ARG A 79 -9.44 -14.41 -11.45
N PHE A 80 -9.36 -13.13 -11.75
CA PHE A 80 -9.97 -12.08 -10.97
C PHE A 80 -11.12 -11.47 -11.76
N SER A 81 -12.29 -11.36 -11.13
CA SER A 81 -13.39 -10.54 -11.61
C SER A 81 -13.94 -9.60 -10.54
N THR A 82 -14.55 -8.51 -11.00
CA THR A 82 -15.32 -7.55 -10.22
C THR A 82 -16.54 -7.17 -11.04
N ASP A 83 -17.73 -7.29 -10.47
CA ASP A 83 -18.99 -6.97 -11.14
C ASP A 83 -19.18 -7.67 -12.51
N GLY A 84 -18.66 -8.91 -12.63
CA GLY A 84 -18.69 -9.69 -13.87
C GLY A 84 -17.63 -9.31 -14.92
N PHE A 85 -16.82 -8.27 -14.66
CA PHE A 85 -15.73 -7.84 -15.52
C PHE A 85 -14.40 -8.49 -15.10
N TYR A 86 -13.60 -8.95 -16.08
CA TYR A 86 -12.28 -9.58 -15.87
C TYR A 86 -11.17 -8.62 -16.36
N PRO A 87 -10.60 -7.77 -15.48
CA PRO A 87 -9.63 -6.77 -15.89
C PRO A 87 -8.23 -7.32 -16.16
N PHE A 88 -7.93 -8.53 -15.69
CA PHE A 88 -6.61 -9.16 -15.81
C PHE A 88 -6.69 -10.46 -16.60
N GLU A 89 -5.60 -10.79 -17.28
CA GLU A 89 -5.40 -12.14 -17.81
C GLU A 89 -5.31 -13.17 -16.68
N PRO A 90 -5.72 -14.43 -16.93
CA PRO A 90 -5.53 -15.52 -15.98
C PRO A 90 -4.05 -15.71 -15.63
N LEU A 91 -3.73 -15.78 -14.34
CA LEU A 91 -2.37 -16.01 -13.85
C LEU A 91 -2.22 -17.43 -13.30
N PRO A 92 -0.99 -17.96 -13.14
CA PRO A 92 -0.76 -19.21 -12.43
C PRO A 92 -1.39 -19.17 -11.04
N GLN A 93 -2.01 -20.26 -10.57
CA GLN A 93 -2.68 -20.30 -9.26
C GLN A 93 -1.72 -19.94 -8.09
N SER A 94 -0.41 -20.18 -8.24
CA SER A 94 0.61 -19.76 -7.28
C SER A 94 0.71 -18.24 -7.10
N HIS A 95 0.14 -17.46 -8.02
CA HIS A 95 0.08 -16.00 -8.01
C HIS A 95 -1.25 -15.47 -7.44
N ALA A 96 -2.16 -16.34 -6.96
CA ALA A 96 -3.48 -15.95 -6.50
C ALA A 96 -3.47 -14.85 -5.42
N TYR A 97 -2.62 -14.98 -4.40
CA TYR A 97 -2.56 -13.97 -3.34
C TYR A 97 -1.99 -12.62 -3.83
N PRO A 98 -0.84 -12.55 -4.52
CA PRO A 98 -0.39 -11.31 -5.15
C PRO A 98 -1.43 -10.70 -6.11
N GLN A 99 -2.18 -11.52 -6.85
CA GLN A 99 -3.22 -11.03 -7.74
C GLN A 99 -4.37 -10.38 -6.97
N LEU A 100 -4.75 -10.91 -5.79
CA LEU A 100 -5.73 -10.27 -4.91
C LEU A 100 -5.25 -8.87 -4.48
N GLU A 101 -3.99 -8.73 -4.09
CA GLU A 101 -3.38 -7.45 -3.72
C GLU A 101 -3.39 -6.45 -4.89
N TRP A 102 -3.06 -6.90 -6.10
CA TRP A 102 -3.12 -6.08 -7.31
C TRP A 102 -4.55 -5.72 -7.70
N ALA A 103 -5.50 -6.64 -7.51
CA ALA A 103 -6.91 -6.43 -7.78
C ALA A 103 -7.50 -5.34 -6.86
N MET A 104 -7.18 -5.38 -5.57
CA MET A 104 -7.57 -4.32 -4.64
C MET A 104 -7.01 -2.95 -5.05
N ASN A 105 -5.72 -2.89 -5.40
CA ASN A 105 -5.11 -1.65 -5.91
C ASN A 105 -5.79 -1.15 -7.20
N TRP A 106 -6.11 -2.06 -8.13
CA TRP A 106 -6.80 -1.71 -9.37
C TRP A 106 -8.22 -1.18 -9.13
N CYS A 107 -8.97 -1.79 -8.21
CA CYS A 107 -10.28 -1.30 -7.84
C CYS A 107 -10.24 0.13 -7.30
N VAL A 108 -9.27 0.44 -6.43
CA VAL A 108 -9.04 1.79 -5.91
C VAL A 108 -8.66 2.75 -7.03
N SER A 109 -7.64 2.44 -7.82
CA SER A 109 -7.09 3.36 -8.84
C SER A 109 -8.07 3.69 -9.97
N THR A 110 -9.06 2.82 -10.22
CA THR A 110 -10.06 2.99 -11.29
C THR A 110 -11.39 3.56 -10.84
N ARG A 111 -11.63 3.72 -9.53
CA ARG A 111 -12.96 4.14 -9.02
C ARG A 111 -12.90 5.19 -7.92
N ALA A 112 -11.82 5.29 -7.14
CA ALA A 112 -11.72 6.20 -6.00
C ALA A 112 -11.34 7.64 -6.42
N HIS A 113 -12.01 8.19 -7.43
CA HIS A 113 -11.68 9.50 -8.02
C HIS A 113 -12.09 10.70 -7.16
N GLN A 114 -12.76 10.48 -6.02
CA GLN A 114 -12.89 11.47 -4.96
C GLN A 114 -11.55 11.81 -4.28
N TYR A 115 -10.46 11.12 -4.64
CA TYR A 115 -9.09 11.42 -4.23
C TYR A 115 -8.20 11.68 -5.44
N LEU A 116 -7.18 12.52 -5.27
CA LEU A 116 -6.01 12.50 -6.13
C LEU A 116 -5.13 11.31 -5.71
N MET A 117 -4.89 10.40 -6.63
CA MET A 117 -4.15 9.17 -6.35
C MET A 117 -2.73 9.23 -6.92
N LEU A 118 -1.74 9.09 -6.05
CA LEU A 118 -0.31 9.09 -6.41
C LEU A 118 0.29 7.70 -6.21
N HIS A 119 1.15 7.26 -7.13
CA HIS A 119 1.96 6.06 -6.92
C HIS A 119 3.10 6.34 -5.92
N ALA A 120 2.76 6.32 -4.64
CA ALA A 120 3.64 6.69 -3.55
C ALA A 120 3.31 5.87 -2.30
N ALA A 121 4.34 5.66 -1.48
CA ALA A 121 4.18 5.20 -0.11
C ALA A 121 4.03 6.43 0.77
N VAL A 122 3.28 6.32 1.86
CA VAL A 122 3.05 7.40 2.81
C VAL A 122 3.19 6.83 4.21
N VAL A 123 4.05 7.49 4.97
CA VAL A 123 4.24 7.23 6.40
C VAL A 123 3.99 8.50 7.19
N GLU A 124 3.56 8.37 8.44
CA GLU A 124 3.23 9.50 9.30
C GLU A 124 3.96 9.41 10.64
N ARG A 125 4.34 10.58 11.16
CA ARG A 125 4.79 10.76 12.53
C ARG A 125 4.30 12.12 13.03
N ASN A 126 3.74 12.16 14.24
CA ASN A 126 3.25 13.37 14.90
C ASN A 126 2.21 14.18 14.11
N GLY A 127 1.31 13.52 13.38
CA GLY A 127 0.29 14.11 12.52
C GLY A 127 0.78 14.50 11.12
N PHE A 128 2.10 14.46 10.87
CA PHE A 128 2.71 14.87 9.62
C PHE A 128 3.04 13.69 8.72
N ALA A 129 2.61 13.75 7.47
CA ALA A 129 2.85 12.74 6.46
C ALA A 129 4.09 13.05 5.61
N ALA A 130 4.91 12.02 5.39
CA ALA A 130 5.94 11.97 4.37
C ALA A 130 5.45 11.15 3.18
N VAL A 131 5.27 11.81 2.04
CA VAL A 131 4.97 11.17 0.75
C VAL A 131 6.27 10.74 0.11
N LEU A 132 6.48 9.43 0.01
CA LEU A 132 7.64 8.82 -0.62
C LEU A 132 7.30 8.50 -2.07
N ALA A 133 7.76 9.35 -3.00
CA ALA A 133 7.51 9.17 -4.42
C ALA A 133 8.79 8.76 -5.13
N ALA A 134 8.79 7.60 -5.76
CA ALA A 134 9.94 7.17 -6.55
C ALA A 134 9.54 6.14 -7.60
N PRO A 135 10.28 6.09 -8.73
CA PRO A 135 10.11 5.06 -9.74
C PRO A 135 10.13 3.64 -9.13
N PRO A 136 9.48 2.66 -9.80
CA PRO A 136 9.59 1.27 -9.40
C PRO A 136 11.06 0.83 -9.30
N GLY A 137 11.42 0.14 -8.21
CA GLY A 137 12.79 -0.34 -7.98
C GLY A 137 13.70 0.58 -7.17
N SER A 138 13.30 1.83 -6.88
CA SER A 138 14.15 2.80 -6.13
C SER A 138 14.27 2.54 -4.61
N GLY A 139 13.62 1.49 -4.09
CA GLY A 139 13.65 1.14 -2.66
C GLY A 139 12.51 1.72 -1.82
N LYS A 140 11.48 2.32 -2.44
CA LYS A 140 10.32 2.94 -1.75
C LYS A 140 9.67 2.05 -0.69
N SER A 141 9.23 0.84 -1.07
CA SER A 141 8.57 -0.09 -0.14
C SER A 141 9.53 -0.61 0.93
N THR A 142 10.83 -0.71 0.61
CA THR A 142 11.87 -1.08 1.58
C THR A 142 12.05 0.02 2.63
N LEU A 143 12.14 1.28 2.22
CA LEU A 143 12.21 2.42 3.14
C LEU A 143 10.93 2.54 3.97
N CYS A 144 9.77 2.39 3.34
CA CYS A 144 8.46 2.38 3.99
C CYS A 144 8.40 1.31 5.10
N ALA A 145 8.75 0.06 4.78
CA ALA A 145 8.81 -1.03 5.77
C ALA A 145 9.79 -0.69 6.92
N GLY A 146 10.97 -0.16 6.60
CA GLY A 146 11.95 0.23 7.61
C GLY A 146 11.42 1.28 8.59
N LEU A 147 10.80 2.35 8.08
CA LEU A 147 10.22 3.43 8.88
C LEU A 147 9.05 2.93 9.73
N VAL A 148 8.15 2.15 9.14
CA VAL A 148 6.97 1.62 9.84
C VAL A 148 7.36 0.75 11.02
N HIS A 149 8.39 -0.09 10.85
CA HIS A 149 8.94 -0.93 11.92
C HIS A 149 9.91 -0.20 12.86
N ARG A 150 9.96 1.13 12.78
CA ARG A 150 10.68 2.03 13.69
C ARG A 150 9.78 3.15 14.21
N GLY A 151 8.47 2.91 14.25
CA GLY A 151 7.51 3.75 14.95
C GLY A 151 6.77 4.77 14.09
N TRP A 152 7.08 4.87 12.80
CA TRP A 152 6.23 5.62 11.87
C TRP A 152 4.94 4.85 11.61
N ARG A 153 3.82 5.56 11.48
CA ARG A 153 2.54 4.96 11.11
C ARG A 153 2.49 4.78 9.59
N LEU A 154 2.06 3.60 9.14
CA LEU A 154 1.77 3.36 7.72
C LEU A 154 0.44 4.03 7.34
N LEU A 155 0.44 4.86 6.30
CA LEU A 155 -0.78 5.29 5.63
C LEU A 155 -1.02 4.47 4.36
N SER A 156 0.00 4.25 3.54
CA SER A 156 -0.08 3.42 2.34
C SER A 156 1.33 3.05 1.85
N ASP A 157 1.49 1.96 1.10
CA ASP A 157 2.76 1.60 0.45
C ASP A 157 2.72 1.79 -1.09
N GLU A 158 1.54 1.83 -1.69
CA GLU A 158 1.37 1.74 -3.14
C GLU A 158 0.55 2.90 -3.73
N ILE A 159 -0.54 3.31 -3.06
CA ILE A 159 -1.45 4.37 -3.54
C ILE A 159 -1.68 5.38 -2.41
N ALA A 160 -1.16 6.59 -2.55
CA ALA A 160 -1.48 7.70 -1.66
C ALA A 160 -2.83 8.31 -2.06
N LEU A 161 -3.76 8.44 -1.11
CA LEU A 161 -5.07 9.04 -1.32
C LEU A 161 -5.07 10.47 -0.79
N VAL A 162 -4.81 11.43 -1.68
CA VAL A 162 -4.77 12.86 -1.33
C VAL A 162 -6.17 13.45 -1.49
N SER A 163 -6.64 14.24 -0.52
CA SER A 163 -7.89 15.01 -0.66
C SER A 163 -7.81 15.97 -1.85
N LEU A 164 -8.94 16.30 -2.46
CA LEU A 164 -8.97 17.17 -3.66
C LEU A 164 -8.62 18.64 -3.36
N ASP A 165 -8.50 19.02 -2.10
CA ASP A 165 -7.94 20.31 -1.65
C ASP A 165 -6.43 20.23 -1.33
N GLY A 166 -5.83 19.04 -1.42
CA GLY A 166 -4.42 18.80 -1.10
C GLY A 166 -4.07 18.88 0.40
N ALA A 167 -5.05 19.07 1.29
CA ALA A 167 -4.81 19.38 2.70
C ALA A 167 -4.60 18.14 3.59
N SER A 168 -4.99 16.96 3.13
CA SER A 168 -4.93 15.73 3.91
C SER A 168 -4.63 14.49 3.07
N ILE A 169 -4.04 13.49 3.72
CA ILE A 169 -3.84 12.17 3.15
C ILE A 169 -4.66 11.15 3.93
N THR A 170 -5.51 10.42 3.22
CA THR A 170 -6.35 9.36 3.77
C THR A 170 -5.58 8.04 3.79
N PRO A 171 -5.56 7.30 4.92
CA PRO A 171 -4.88 6.00 4.98
C PRO A 171 -5.56 4.96 4.08
N ALA A 172 -4.78 4.23 3.30
CA ALA A 172 -5.17 3.03 2.56
C ALA A 172 -4.34 1.84 3.07
N VAL A 173 -4.49 1.58 4.37
CA VAL A 173 -3.62 0.70 5.15
C VAL A 173 -3.76 -0.75 4.67
N ARG A 174 -2.72 -1.27 3.99
CA ARG A 174 -2.64 -2.63 3.44
C ARG A 174 -1.24 -3.21 3.68
N PRO A 175 -1.03 -4.54 3.57
CA PRO A 175 0.29 -5.16 3.65
C PRO A 175 1.32 -4.54 2.70
N ILE A 176 2.56 -4.39 3.15
CA ILE A 176 3.65 -3.75 2.38
C ILE A 176 4.19 -4.73 1.34
N SER A 177 4.28 -4.32 0.07
CA SER A 177 4.72 -5.20 -1.02
C SER A 177 6.24 -5.16 -1.18
N LEU A 178 6.92 -6.27 -0.88
CA LEU A 178 8.38 -6.41 -1.01
C LEU A 178 8.76 -7.32 -2.18
N LYS A 179 9.89 -7.00 -2.81
CA LYS A 179 10.34 -7.65 -4.04
C LYS A 179 11.82 -7.96 -4.02
N ASN A 180 12.19 -9.13 -4.56
CA ASN A 180 13.56 -9.56 -4.78
C ASN A 180 14.44 -9.37 -3.52
N LYS A 181 15.59 -8.70 -3.66
CA LYS A 181 16.54 -8.44 -2.57
C LYS A 181 15.92 -7.73 -1.35
N SER A 182 14.84 -6.97 -1.55
CA SER A 182 14.17 -6.25 -0.45
C SER A 182 13.58 -7.20 0.60
N ILE A 183 13.25 -8.43 0.20
CA ILE A 183 12.70 -9.45 1.11
C ILE A 183 13.74 -9.82 2.17
N GLU A 184 14.97 -10.11 1.73
CA GLU A 184 16.09 -10.45 2.62
C GLU A 184 16.51 -9.26 3.48
N VAL A 185 16.61 -8.06 2.87
CA VAL A 185 16.99 -6.83 3.58
C VAL A 185 16.02 -6.53 4.73
N ILE A 186 14.71 -6.60 4.47
CA ILE A 186 13.72 -6.33 5.51
C ILE A 186 13.63 -7.48 6.52
N GLY A 187 13.77 -8.73 6.09
CA GLY A 187 13.82 -9.87 7.00
C GLY A 187 14.98 -9.77 8.01
N ALA A 188 16.13 -9.25 7.58
CA ALA A 188 17.26 -8.98 8.47
C ALA A 188 17.05 -7.73 9.36
N PHE A 189 16.43 -6.67 8.81
CA PHE A 189 16.21 -5.40 9.50
C PHE A 189 15.10 -5.46 10.56
N VAL A 190 14.11 -6.33 10.38
CA VAL A 190 12.96 -6.49 11.25
C VAL A 190 12.88 -7.94 11.74
N PRO A 191 13.59 -8.28 12.84
CA PRO A 191 13.50 -9.60 13.45
C PRO A 191 12.04 -9.94 13.79
N GLY A 192 11.58 -11.12 13.37
CA GLY A 192 10.20 -11.56 13.58
C GLY A 192 9.18 -10.99 12.59
N ALA A 193 9.61 -10.33 11.51
CA ALA A 193 8.72 -9.94 10.43
C ALA A 193 7.93 -11.13 9.88
N VAL A 194 6.62 -10.92 9.72
CA VAL A 194 5.70 -11.93 9.17
C VAL A 194 5.46 -11.59 7.71
N PHE A 195 5.73 -12.55 6.81
CA PHE A 195 5.53 -12.41 5.38
C PHE A 195 4.51 -13.43 4.87
N SER A 196 3.83 -13.10 3.76
CA SER A 196 3.18 -14.13 2.95
C SER A 196 4.22 -15.10 2.37
N ARG A 197 3.74 -16.21 1.83
CA ARG A 197 4.55 -17.06 0.96
C ARG A 197 5.11 -16.24 -0.21
N THR A 198 6.41 -16.36 -0.45
CA THR A 198 7.06 -15.73 -1.61
C THR A 198 6.55 -16.38 -2.91
N THR A 199 6.04 -15.54 -3.81
CA THR A 199 5.65 -15.94 -5.16
C THR A 199 6.78 -15.63 -6.13
N HIS A 200 7.28 -16.65 -6.82
CA HIS A 200 8.33 -16.52 -7.83
C HIS A 200 7.75 -16.42 -9.25
N GLY A 201 8.58 -15.92 -10.19
CA GLY A 201 8.24 -15.89 -11.62
C GLY A 201 7.12 -14.91 -11.98
N THR A 202 6.93 -13.84 -11.21
CA THR A 202 6.02 -12.75 -11.58
C THR A 202 6.70 -11.80 -12.57
N SER A 203 5.93 -10.94 -13.25
CA SER A 203 6.48 -9.85 -14.06
C SER A 203 7.36 -8.88 -13.26
N LYS A 204 7.25 -8.90 -11.93
CA LYS A 204 8.02 -8.08 -10.98
C LYS A 204 9.14 -8.87 -10.27
N GLY A 205 9.42 -10.09 -10.72
CA GLY A 205 10.37 -11.02 -10.08
C GLY A 205 9.74 -11.83 -8.95
N SER A 206 10.44 -11.96 -7.83
CA SER A 206 9.91 -12.59 -6.61
C SER A 206 9.19 -11.55 -5.75
N VAL A 207 7.96 -11.83 -5.34
CA VAL A 207 7.10 -10.91 -4.58
C VAL A 207 6.64 -11.57 -3.29
N THR A 208 6.65 -10.82 -2.20
CA THR A 208 5.94 -11.16 -0.96
C THR A 208 5.31 -9.90 -0.36
N HIS A 209 4.38 -10.08 0.56
CA HIS A 209 3.77 -9.01 1.32
C HIS A 209 4.11 -9.17 2.79
N MET A 210 4.39 -8.06 3.45
CA MET A 210 4.76 -8.00 4.86
C MET A 210 3.54 -7.57 5.68
N LYS A 211 3.30 -8.28 6.79
CA LYS A 211 2.28 -7.91 7.76
C LYS A 211 2.65 -6.59 8.41
N ILE A 212 1.67 -5.73 8.60
CA ILE A 212 1.86 -4.40 9.18
C ILE A 212 1.62 -4.41 10.70
N PRO A 213 2.18 -3.46 11.45
CA PRO A 213 1.88 -3.30 12.87
C PRO A 213 0.40 -2.96 13.13
N VAL A 214 -0.15 -3.47 14.23
CA VAL A 214 -1.54 -3.19 14.67
C VAL A 214 -1.76 -1.70 14.94
N SER A 215 -0.73 -0.96 15.36
CA SER A 215 -0.80 0.48 15.57
C SER A 215 -1.19 1.28 14.32
N ALA A 216 -0.91 0.77 13.11
CA ALA A 216 -1.39 1.36 11.87
C ALA A 216 -2.88 1.09 11.62
N LEU A 217 -3.38 -0.06 12.09
CA LEU A 217 -4.79 -0.44 11.99
C LEU A 217 -5.66 0.31 13.00
N ASP A 218 -5.19 0.46 14.24
CA ASP A 218 -5.92 1.18 15.30
C ASP A 218 -6.25 2.61 14.88
N ARG A 219 -5.35 3.22 14.09
CA ARG A 219 -5.46 4.59 13.57
C ARG A 219 -5.78 4.63 12.07
N MET A 220 -6.39 3.59 11.50
CA MET A 220 -6.64 3.49 10.05
C MET A 220 -7.66 4.53 9.52
N GLY A 221 -8.45 5.13 10.40
CA GLY A 221 -9.42 6.17 10.06
C GLY A 221 -8.88 7.61 10.23
N GLU A 222 -7.68 7.77 10.78
CA GLU A 222 -7.09 9.08 11.07
C GLU A 222 -6.26 9.58 9.88
N THR A 223 -6.69 10.65 9.23
CA THR A 223 -5.90 11.33 8.19
C THR A 223 -4.62 11.96 8.74
N ALA A 224 -3.69 12.32 7.84
CA ALA A 224 -2.48 13.05 8.18
C ALA A 224 -2.29 14.28 7.29
N VAL A 225 -1.63 15.31 7.81
CA VAL A 225 -1.33 16.54 7.07
C VAL A 225 -0.05 16.32 6.25
N PRO A 226 -0.05 16.56 4.92
CA PRO A 226 1.17 16.48 4.12
C PRO A 226 2.18 17.52 4.60
N ARG A 227 3.40 17.07 4.92
CA ARG A 227 4.50 17.95 5.34
C ARG A 227 5.77 17.75 4.51
N TRP A 228 6.00 16.54 4.03
CA TRP A 228 7.18 16.24 3.23
C TRP A 228 6.82 15.48 1.96
N VAL A 229 7.43 15.89 0.86
CA VAL A 229 7.49 15.12 -0.39
C VAL A 229 8.94 14.72 -0.60
N ILE A 230 9.22 13.43 -0.44
CA ILE A 230 10.57 12.88 -0.45
C ILE A 230 10.70 11.90 -1.61
N PHE A 231 11.75 12.07 -2.41
CA PHE A 231 12.08 11.21 -3.53
C PHE A 231 13.23 10.28 -3.16
N PRO A 232 12.97 9.09 -2.60
CA PRO A 232 14.02 8.19 -2.14
C PRO A 232 14.73 7.48 -3.30
N LYS A 233 16.04 7.30 -3.13
CA LYS A 233 16.90 6.50 -4.00
C LYS A 233 17.88 5.71 -3.15
N TYR A 234 17.74 4.39 -3.15
CA TYR A 234 18.77 3.54 -2.58
C TYR A 234 20.06 3.60 -3.41
N VAL A 235 21.18 3.88 -2.74
CA VAL A 235 22.52 3.84 -3.31
C VAL A 235 23.41 3.10 -2.32
N ALA A 236 23.97 1.96 -2.75
CA ALA A 236 24.81 1.14 -1.88
C ALA A 236 25.94 1.97 -1.25
N ASP A 237 26.11 1.81 0.05
CA ASP A 237 27.13 2.48 0.87
C ASP A 237 27.10 4.03 0.88
N ALA A 238 26.05 4.65 0.32
CA ALA A 238 25.88 6.09 0.38
C ALA A 238 25.42 6.57 1.77
N PRO A 239 25.84 7.77 2.20
CA PRO A 239 25.30 8.38 3.40
C PRO A 239 23.81 8.68 3.24
N ALA A 240 23.09 8.73 4.37
CA ALA A 240 21.73 9.23 4.40
C ALA A 240 21.73 10.76 4.25
N GLU A 241 21.20 11.27 3.14
CA GLU A 241 21.26 12.70 2.82
C GLU A 241 19.94 13.19 2.21
N LEU A 242 19.46 14.34 2.67
CA LEU A 242 18.35 15.09 2.07
C LEU A 242 18.89 16.31 1.34
N VAL A 243 18.58 16.41 0.06
CA VAL A 243 18.89 17.57 -0.77
C VAL A 243 17.58 18.27 -1.14
N GLN A 244 17.50 19.57 -0.88
CA GLN A 244 16.33 20.37 -1.24
C GLN A 244 16.02 20.27 -2.73
N ARG A 245 14.74 20.10 -3.05
CA ARG A 245 14.25 19.96 -4.42
C ARG A 245 13.28 21.09 -4.74
N PRO A 246 13.37 21.72 -5.93
CA PRO A 246 12.38 22.70 -6.37
C PRO A 246 10.96 22.13 -6.37
N ARG A 247 10.02 22.88 -5.79
CA ARG A 247 8.60 22.49 -5.72
C ARG A 247 7.99 22.23 -7.11
N GLY A 248 8.28 23.09 -8.10
CA GLY A 248 7.79 22.90 -9.47
C GLY A 248 8.21 21.56 -10.09
N HIS A 249 9.47 21.15 -9.90
CA HIS A 249 9.93 19.83 -10.34
C HIS A 249 9.24 18.68 -9.59
N SER A 250 8.86 18.90 -8.33
CA SER A 250 8.18 17.90 -7.51
C SER A 250 6.73 17.71 -7.97
N VAL A 251 6.02 18.80 -8.32
CA VAL A 251 4.69 18.75 -8.94
C VAL A 251 4.72 17.95 -10.24
N LEU A 252 5.66 18.25 -11.14
CA LEU A 252 5.75 17.56 -12.43
C LEU A 252 6.00 16.04 -12.28
N GLU A 253 6.90 15.64 -11.38
CA GLU A 253 7.19 14.22 -11.16
C GLU A 253 6.03 13.48 -10.48
N LEU A 254 5.39 14.08 -9.47
CA LEU A 254 4.22 13.49 -8.83
C LEU A 254 3.04 13.37 -9.80
N GLY A 255 2.79 14.40 -10.61
CA GLY A 255 1.74 14.40 -11.62
C GLY A 255 1.95 13.31 -12.66
N SER A 256 3.19 13.10 -13.10
CA SER A 256 3.55 12.01 -14.01
C SER A 256 3.38 10.60 -13.41
N ASN A 257 3.37 10.49 -12.08
CA ASN A 257 3.18 9.24 -11.34
C ASN A 257 1.80 9.13 -10.67
N SER A 258 0.84 9.95 -11.10
CA SER A 258 -0.53 9.90 -10.61
C SER A 258 -1.40 8.97 -11.47
N PHE A 259 -2.32 8.26 -10.83
CA PHE A 259 -3.23 7.34 -11.52
C PHE A 259 -4.35 8.05 -12.28
N ASN A 260 -4.78 9.21 -11.79
CA ASN A 260 -5.98 9.90 -12.28
C ASN A 260 -5.77 11.41 -12.51
N TYR A 261 -4.54 11.88 -12.60
CA TYR A 261 -4.23 13.29 -12.81
C TYR A 261 -4.89 13.86 -14.07
N THR A 262 -4.76 13.18 -15.21
CA THR A 262 -5.42 13.60 -16.47
C THR A 262 -6.94 13.58 -16.36
N LEU A 263 -7.51 12.61 -15.63
CA LEU A 263 -8.96 12.50 -15.41
C LEU A 263 -9.49 13.66 -14.56
N LEU A 264 -8.77 14.04 -13.51
CA LEU A 264 -9.16 15.12 -12.61
C LEU A 264 -8.93 16.52 -13.19
N GLY A 265 -8.05 16.65 -14.19
CA GLY A 265 -7.78 17.92 -14.86
C GLY A 265 -7.34 19.01 -13.89
N LEU A 266 -8.03 20.15 -13.92
CA LEU A 266 -7.70 21.31 -13.07
C LEU A 266 -7.74 20.96 -11.57
N THR A 267 -8.75 20.22 -11.12
CA THR A 267 -8.87 19.81 -9.71
C THR A 267 -7.67 18.98 -9.26
N GLY A 268 -7.17 18.08 -10.12
CA GLY A 268 -5.99 17.29 -9.84
C GLY A 268 -4.72 18.14 -9.76
N PHE A 269 -4.59 19.14 -10.64
CA PHE A 269 -3.47 20.09 -10.62
C PHE A 269 -3.47 20.98 -9.37
N GLU A 270 -4.63 21.50 -8.97
CA GLU A 270 -4.78 22.33 -7.78
C GLU A 270 -4.48 21.53 -6.50
N ALA A 271 -5.07 20.34 -6.36
CA ALA A 271 -4.81 19.43 -5.24
C ALA A 271 -3.31 19.10 -5.12
N LEU A 272 -2.66 18.79 -6.24
CA LEU A 272 -1.24 18.46 -6.25
C LEU A 272 -0.35 19.66 -5.89
N THR A 273 -0.68 20.84 -6.42
CA THR A 273 0.05 22.07 -6.14
C THR A 273 -0.12 22.50 -4.68
N ALA A 274 -1.32 22.33 -4.11
CA ALA A 274 -1.58 22.58 -2.70
C ALA A 274 -0.77 21.63 -1.80
N LEU A 275 -0.78 20.32 -2.09
CA LEU A 275 0.00 19.33 -1.36
C LEU A 275 1.51 19.66 -1.40
N VAL A 276 2.06 19.97 -2.58
CA VAL A 276 3.48 20.33 -2.71
C VAL A 276 3.78 21.69 -2.09
N GLY A 277 2.87 22.65 -2.18
CA GLY A 277 3.02 23.99 -1.61
C GLY A 277 3.06 23.98 -0.08
N ALA A 278 2.32 23.06 0.55
CA ALA A 278 2.33 22.83 1.99
C ALA A 278 3.50 21.97 2.49
N SER A 279 4.30 21.41 1.57
CA SER A 279 5.37 20.46 1.90
C SER A 279 6.77 21.02 1.63
N ASP A 280 7.73 20.50 2.40
CA ASP A 280 9.14 20.57 2.04
C ASP A 280 9.46 19.42 1.08
N CYS A 281 10.23 19.70 0.03
CA CYS A 281 10.52 18.75 -1.03
C CYS A 281 11.99 18.36 -1.04
N TYR A 282 12.27 17.06 -1.01
CA TYR A 282 13.63 16.56 -0.93
C TYR A 282 13.92 15.44 -1.92
N GLN A 283 15.10 15.45 -2.51
CA GLN A 283 15.74 14.24 -2.98
C GLN A 283 16.40 13.54 -1.80
N PHE A 284 16.20 12.24 -1.63
CA PHE A 284 16.80 11.47 -0.54
C PHE A 284 17.65 10.32 -1.09
N SER A 285 18.88 10.18 -0.61
CA SER A 285 19.74 9.03 -0.87
C SER A 285 20.16 8.35 0.42
N TYR A 286 20.32 7.02 0.38
CA TYR A 286 20.76 6.24 1.53
C TYR A 286 21.30 4.87 1.11
N GLY A 287 22.27 4.35 1.85
CA GLY A 287 22.78 2.97 1.74
C GLY A 287 22.32 2.05 2.86
N ARG A 288 21.93 2.59 4.02
CA ARG A 288 21.55 1.81 5.22
C ARG A 288 20.20 2.27 5.77
N LEU A 289 19.36 1.32 6.17
CA LEU A 289 18.03 1.61 6.71
C LEU A 289 18.08 2.32 8.07
N ASP A 290 19.02 1.95 8.96
CA ASP A 290 19.17 2.62 10.26
C ASP A 290 19.47 4.12 10.10
N ASP A 291 20.37 4.46 9.19
CA ASP A 291 20.74 5.86 8.92
C ASP A 291 19.55 6.64 8.33
N ALA A 292 18.78 5.99 7.46
CA ALA A 292 17.57 6.57 6.89
C ALA A 292 16.52 6.85 7.97
N VAL A 293 16.25 5.87 8.84
CA VAL A 293 15.31 6.03 9.96
C VAL A 293 15.76 7.16 10.88
N ALA A 294 17.03 7.18 11.28
CA ALA A 294 17.56 8.21 12.17
C ALA A 294 17.43 9.62 11.55
N LEU A 295 17.61 9.74 10.23
CA LEU A 295 17.44 11.00 9.52
C LEU A 295 15.96 11.44 9.47
N PHE A 296 15.05 10.51 9.19
CA PHE A 296 13.61 10.79 9.17
C PHE A 296 13.11 11.20 10.55
N ASP A 297 13.58 10.54 11.60
CA ASP A 297 13.24 10.87 12.98
C ASP A 297 13.65 12.30 13.34
N ARG A 298 14.88 12.71 13.00
CA ARG A 298 15.33 14.11 13.16
C ARG A 298 14.46 15.09 12.36
N LEU A 299 14.05 14.72 11.15
CA LEU A 299 13.17 15.55 10.31
C LEU A 299 11.80 15.76 10.98
N ALA A 300 11.23 14.70 11.54
CA ALA A 300 9.95 14.77 12.25
C ALA A 300 10.04 15.55 13.57
N ASP A 301 11.13 15.37 14.32
CA ASP A 301 11.35 16.07 15.58
C ASP A 301 11.58 17.58 15.35
N ALA A 302 12.26 17.96 14.27
CA ALA A 302 12.43 19.37 13.89
C ALA A 302 11.08 20.05 13.55
N ALA A 303 10.19 19.37 12.81
CA ALA A 303 8.88 19.93 12.47
C ALA A 303 7.98 20.18 13.69
N LEU A 304 8.13 19.41 14.77
CA LEU A 304 7.44 19.69 16.03
C LEU A 304 7.88 21.01 16.66
N THR A 305 9.15 21.39 16.50
CA THR A 305 9.68 22.63 17.06
C THR A 305 9.29 23.88 16.27
N GLU A 306 8.97 23.72 14.98
CA GLU A 306 8.60 24.80 14.07
C GLU A 306 7.08 25.04 14.00
N ALA A 307 6.27 24.08 14.45
CA ALA A 307 4.81 24.22 14.45
C ALA A 307 4.38 25.36 15.39
N PRO A 308 3.59 26.35 14.93
CA PRO A 308 3.04 27.36 15.83
C PRO A 308 2.14 26.66 16.86
N ARG A 309 2.42 26.93 18.15
CA ARG A 309 1.61 26.46 19.29
C ARG A 309 0.19 26.99 19.23
#